data_AF-A0A2C9KGE1-F1
#
_entry.id   AF-A0A2C9KGE1-F1
#
_cell.length_a   1.000
_cell.length_b   1.000
_cell.length_c   1.000
_cell.angle_alpha   90.00
_cell.angle_beta   90.00
_cell.angle_gamma   90.00
#
_symmetry.space_group_name_H-M   'P 1'
#
loop_
_entity.id
_entity.type
_entity.pdbx_description
1 polymer ?
#
loop_
_entity_poly.entity_id
_entity_poly.type
_entity_poly.pdbx_seq_one_letter_code
_entity_poly.pdbx_strand_id
1 'polypeptide(L)'
;MNDTQTILRNSSGNISSLGYPEDYPENYYFTKLISGPSGKIVTLSINFLDTEKCCDFLQIFDGPTTQSSLLANLSGSVHCKSVPYTITSSSNKIFVCFKTDVSISGAGFYASYNIHERRFGDFCNSTYVCETGFLCENGKCGCSSNEYFNQTFNACING
;
A
#
# COMPACT_ATOMS: atom_id res chain seq x y z
N MET A 1 -5.92 -26.68 -2.31
CA MET A 1 -4.48 -26.39 -2.13
C MET A 1 -4.39 -25.34 -1.04
N ASN A 2 -3.59 -25.56 0.01
CA ASN A 2 -3.36 -24.55 1.04
C ASN A 2 -2.49 -23.47 0.41
N ASP A 3 -3.12 -22.42 -0.11
CA ASP A 3 -2.42 -21.26 -0.65
C ASP A 3 -1.71 -20.58 0.52
N THR A 4 -0.41 -20.85 0.68
CA THR A 4 0.41 -20.25 1.72
C THR A 4 0.64 -18.80 1.34
N GLN A 5 -0.28 -17.95 1.79
CA GLN A 5 -0.15 -16.49 1.79
C GLN A 5 1.28 -16.11 2.14
N THR A 6 2.04 -15.58 1.17
CA THR A 6 3.40 -15.13 1.46
C THR A 6 3.33 -13.78 2.15
N ILE A 7 3.91 -13.68 3.35
CA ILE A 7 3.94 -12.45 4.13
C ILE A 7 5.26 -11.73 3.87
N LEU A 8 5.16 -10.50 3.39
CA LEU A 8 6.27 -9.58 3.20
C LEU A 8 6.35 -8.65 4.41
N ARG A 9 7.50 -8.69 5.09
CA ARG A 9 7.75 -7.90 6.31
C ARG A 9 8.88 -6.90 6.16
N ASN A 10 9.59 -6.93 5.04
CA ASN A 10 10.68 -5.99 4.76
C ASN A 10 10.11 -4.57 4.77
N SER A 11 10.86 -3.59 5.26
CA SER A 11 10.40 -2.19 5.34
C SER A 11 10.17 -1.54 3.98
N SER A 12 10.72 -2.13 2.92
CA SER A 12 10.36 -1.84 1.55
C SER A 12 10.64 -3.07 0.70
N GLY A 13 10.12 -3.07 -0.51
CA GLY A 13 10.37 -4.14 -1.45
C GLY A 13 9.53 -3.94 -2.69
N ASN A 14 9.68 -4.88 -3.61
CA ASN A 14 8.91 -4.89 -4.83
C ASN A 14 8.11 -6.19 -4.92
N ILE A 15 6.96 -6.11 -5.56
CA ILE A 15 6.10 -7.24 -5.89
C ILE A 15 5.69 -7.12 -7.35
N SER A 16 5.57 -8.25 -8.02
CA SER A 16 5.11 -8.32 -9.39
C SER A 16 4.25 -9.56 -9.61
N SER A 17 3.47 -9.56 -10.69
CA SER A 17 2.88 -10.78 -11.23
C SER A 17 3.99 -11.75 -11.63
N LEU A 18 3.66 -13.05 -11.63
CA LEU A 18 4.53 -14.05 -12.26
C LEU A 18 4.67 -13.73 -13.75
N GLY A 19 5.88 -13.84 -14.30
CA GLY A 19 6.13 -13.56 -15.72
C GLY A 19 6.60 -12.13 -16.03
N TYR A 20 6.21 -11.12 -15.22
CA TYR A 20 6.56 -9.71 -15.48
C TYR A 20 8.06 -9.53 -15.79
N PRO A 21 8.44 -8.83 -16.89
CA PRO A 21 7.58 -8.00 -17.75
C PRO A 21 6.90 -8.75 -18.91
N GLU A 22 7.03 -10.06 -18.99
CA GLU A 22 6.27 -10.90 -19.93
C GLU A 22 4.86 -11.17 -19.41
N ASP A 23 4.05 -11.80 -20.25
CA ASP A 23 2.66 -12.10 -19.95
C ASP A 23 2.48 -12.95 -18.68
N TYR A 24 1.52 -12.57 -17.83
CA TYR A 24 1.14 -13.37 -16.68
C TYR A 24 0.37 -14.64 -17.08
N PRO A 25 0.37 -15.70 -16.26
CA PRO A 25 -0.42 -16.89 -16.55
C PRO A 25 -1.93 -16.66 -16.40
N GLU A 26 -2.71 -17.35 -17.22
CA GLU A 26 -4.16 -17.52 -17.06
C GLU A 26 -4.50 -18.35 -15.81
N ASN A 27 -5.69 -18.17 -15.25
CA ASN A 27 -6.20 -18.83 -14.04
C ASN A 27 -5.26 -18.71 -12.83
N TYR A 28 -4.55 -17.59 -12.75
CA TYR A 28 -3.53 -17.33 -11.78
C TYR A 28 -4.11 -16.61 -10.57
N TYR A 29 -3.78 -17.13 -9.39
CA TYR A 29 -4.13 -16.53 -8.12
C TYR A 29 -2.87 -16.21 -7.35
N PHE A 30 -2.64 -14.92 -7.12
CA PHE A 30 -1.50 -14.43 -6.36
C PHE A 30 -1.98 -13.65 -5.17
N THR A 31 -1.38 -13.93 -4.01
CA THR A 31 -1.61 -13.13 -2.82
C THR A 31 -0.30 -12.78 -2.12
N LYS A 32 -0.24 -11.55 -1.60
CA LYS A 32 0.82 -11.10 -0.70
C LYS A 32 0.22 -10.32 0.44
N LEU A 33 0.68 -10.59 1.65
CA LEU A 33 0.42 -9.72 2.79
C LEU A 33 1.66 -8.90 3.07
N ILE A 34 1.60 -7.60 2.84
CA ILE A 34 2.60 -6.68 3.36
C ILE A 34 2.19 -6.34 4.78
N SER A 35 2.99 -6.76 5.77
CA SER A 35 2.69 -6.54 7.17
C SER A 35 3.86 -5.84 7.85
N GLY A 36 3.63 -4.59 8.18
CA GLY A 36 4.48 -3.80 9.06
C GLY A 36 4.26 -4.12 10.54
N PRO A 37 5.16 -3.67 11.42
CA PRO A 37 4.93 -3.58 12.86
C PRO A 37 3.75 -2.66 13.24
N SER A 38 3.22 -2.76 14.47
CA SER A 38 2.16 -1.85 14.96
C SER A 38 2.61 -0.38 14.93
N GLY A 39 1.69 0.57 14.75
CA GLY A 39 1.98 2.01 14.66
C GLY A 39 2.51 2.49 13.31
N LYS A 40 2.95 1.57 12.44
CA LYS A 40 3.36 1.86 11.07
C LYS A 40 2.17 1.90 10.11
N ILE A 41 2.43 2.52 8.98
CA ILE A 41 1.59 2.42 7.78
C ILE A 41 2.41 1.81 6.64
N VAL A 42 1.69 1.22 5.70
CA VAL A 42 2.25 0.66 4.48
C VAL A 42 1.80 1.55 3.34
N THR A 43 2.75 2.01 2.55
CA THR A 43 2.52 2.72 1.31
C THR A 43 2.96 1.84 0.15
N LEU A 44 2.03 1.46 -0.72
CA LEU A 44 2.23 0.64 -1.91
C LEU A 44 2.10 1.53 -3.15
N SER A 45 3.11 1.56 -4.00
CA SER A 45 3.19 2.31 -5.24
C SER A 45 3.10 1.36 -6.42
N ILE A 46 1.99 1.39 -7.16
CA ILE A 46 1.86 0.63 -8.41
C ILE A 46 2.66 1.38 -9.48
N ASN A 47 3.74 0.75 -9.94
CA ASN A 47 4.68 1.30 -10.90
C ASN A 47 4.33 0.93 -12.34
N PHE A 48 3.67 -0.21 -12.54
CA PHE A 48 3.22 -0.71 -13.84
C PHE A 48 1.98 -1.60 -13.67
N LEU A 49 1.04 -1.52 -14.60
CA LEU A 49 -0.10 -2.44 -14.72
C LEU A 49 -0.48 -2.60 -16.20
N ASP A 50 -0.59 -3.83 -16.69
CA ASP A 50 -1.21 -4.21 -17.97
C ASP A 50 -1.99 -5.50 -17.76
N THR A 51 -3.31 -5.46 -17.79
CA THR A 51 -4.16 -6.65 -17.59
C THR A 51 -5.38 -6.62 -18.50
N GLU A 52 -6.04 -7.77 -18.67
CA GLU A 52 -7.36 -7.79 -19.30
C GLU A 52 -8.36 -6.96 -18.48
N LYS A 53 -8.86 -5.89 -19.11
CA LYS A 53 -9.65 -4.87 -18.42
C LYS A 53 -10.95 -5.39 -17.82
N CYS A 54 -11.62 -6.34 -18.46
CA CYS A 54 -12.93 -6.81 -18.02
C CYS A 54 -12.87 -7.81 -16.86
N CYS A 55 -11.74 -8.49 -16.71
CA CYS A 55 -11.75 -9.85 -16.18
C CYS A 55 -10.57 -10.11 -15.21
N ASP A 56 -9.46 -9.38 -15.35
CA ASP A 56 -8.26 -9.57 -14.54
C ASP A 56 -8.00 -8.39 -13.61
N PHE A 57 -7.88 -8.67 -12.32
CA PHE A 57 -7.93 -7.65 -11.28
C PHE A 57 -6.79 -7.73 -10.27
N LEU A 58 -6.12 -6.58 -10.06
CA LEU A 58 -5.22 -6.33 -8.93
C LEU A 58 -5.98 -5.60 -7.82
N GLN A 59 -6.24 -6.32 -6.73
CA GLN A 59 -7.00 -5.87 -5.57
C GLN A 59 -6.09 -5.62 -4.38
N ILE A 60 -6.24 -4.47 -3.72
CA ILE A 60 -5.46 -4.04 -2.56
C ILE A 60 -6.42 -3.81 -1.40
N PHE A 61 -6.15 -4.37 -0.23
CA PHE A 61 -7.01 -4.30 0.96
C PHE A 61 -6.25 -3.77 2.18
N ASP A 62 -6.90 -2.94 3.00
CA ASP A 62 -6.39 -2.35 4.25
C ASP A 62 -6.52 -3.31 5.42
N GLY A 63 -5.65 -4.31 5.46
CA GLY A 63 -5.67 -5.32 6.50
C GLY A 63 -5.06 -6.63 6.03
N PRO A 64 -5.26 -7.72 6.80
CA PRO A 64 -4.57 -8.98 6.56
C PRO A 64 -5.17 -9.86 5.46
N THR A 65 -6.39 -9.60 4.99
CA THR A 65 -7.16 -10.53 4.15
C THR A 65 -8.09 -9.82 3.16
N THR A 66 -8.68 -10.58 2.24
CA THR A 66 -9.76 -10.12 1.32
C THR A 66 -11.05 -9.70 2.02
N GLN A 67 -11.21 -9.96 3.32
CA GLN A 67 -12.33 -9.50 4.14
C GLN A 67 -12.06 -8.11 4.76
N SER A 68 -10.84 -7.59 4.61
CA SER A 68 -10.49 -6.24 5.04
C SER A 68 -11.04 -5.22 4.05
N SER A 69 -11.05 -3.94 4.41
CA SER A 69 -11.55 -2.88 3.53
C SER A 69 -10.75 -2.83 2.23
N LEU A 70 -11.41 -2.80 1.07
CA LEU A 70 -10.75 -2.67 -0.23
C LEU A 70 -10.22 -1.23 -0.42
N LEU A 71 -8.91 -1.08 -0.59
CA LEU A 71 -8.22 0.18 -0.92
C LEU A 71 -8.18 0.46 -2.42
N ALA A 72 -8.03 -0.58 -3.26
CA ALA A 72 -8.01 -0.43 -4.72
C ALA A 72 -8.44 -1.73 -5.43
N ASN A 73 -9.08 -1.59 -6.59
CA ASN A 73 -9.38 -2.67 -7.53
C ASN A 73 -9.02 -2.18 -8.94
N LEU A 74 -7.95 -2.70 -9.51
CA LEU A 74 -7.32 -2.18 -10.73
C LEU A 74 -7.33 -3.23 -11.84
N SER A 75 -7.63 -2.80 -13.07
CA SER A 75 -7.54 -3.62 -14.29
C SER A 75 -7.21 -2.76 -15.51
N GLY A 76 -6.83 -3.38 -16.62
CA GLY A 76 -6.42 -2.69 -17.84
C GLY A 76 -4.99 -2.16 -17.74
N SER A 77 -4.69 -1.18 -18.58
CA SER A 77 -3.33 -0.64 -18.71
C SER A 77 -3.15 0.68 -17.94
N VAL A 78 -2.13 0.74 -17.09
CA VAL A 78 -1.62 1.96 -16.42
C VAL A 78 -0.16 2.13 -16.83
N HIS A 79 0.05 2.67 -18.04
CA HIS A 79 1.40 2.85 -18.61
C HIS A 79 1.90 4.30 -18.65
N CYS A 80 1.11 5.26 -18.21
CA CYS A 80 1.44 6.66 -18.44
C CYS A 80 0.75 7.60 -17.46
N LYS A 81 1.12 7.54 -16.19
CA LYS A 81 1.09 8.75 -15.36
C LYS A 81 2.45 8.88 -14.72
N SER A 82 3.06 10.04 -14.88
CA SER A 82 4.41 10.42 -14.44
C SER A 82 4.63 10.36 -12.92
N VAL A 83 3.75 9.67 -12.19
CA VAL A 83 3.71 9.47 -10.75
C VAL A 83 3.13 8.06 -10.49
N PRO A 84 3.77 7.21 -9.68
CA PRO A 84 3.22 5.89 -9.32
C PRO A 84 1.86 6.04 -8.64
N TYR A 85 0.96 5.07 -8.83
CA TYR A 85 -0.31 5.05 -8.11
C TYR A 85 -0.05 4.57 -6.67
N THR A 86 0.07 5.52 -5.75
CA THR A 86 0.44 5.29 -4.35
C THR A 86 -0.79 5.10 -3.46
N ILE A 87 -0.77 4.04 -2.65
CA ILE A 87 -1.86 3.58 -1.78
C ILE A 87 -1.29 3.45 -0.37
N THR A 88 -1.85 4.14 0.60
CA THR A 88 -1.39 4.09 2.00
C THR A 88 -2.44 3.42 2.89
N SER A 89 -2.03 2.46 3.72
CA SER A 89 -2.92 1.79 4.68
C SER A 89 -3.22 2.66 5.89
N SER A 90 -4.43 2.52 6.44
CA SER A 90 -4.74 3.06 7.77
C SER A 90 -4.09 2.21 8.87
N SER A 91 -3.90 0.92 8.61
CA SER A 91 -3.26 0.00 9.54
C SER A 91 -1.80 -0.23 9.18
N ASN A 92 -1.18 -1.20 9.85
CA ASN A 92 0.14 -1.70 9.50
C ASN A 92 0.13 -2.79 8.43
N LYS A 93 -0.98 -3.00 7.72
CA LYS A 93 -1.12 -4.13 6.80
C LYS A 93 -1.77 -3.71 5.49
N ILE A 94 -1.22 -4.23 4.40
CA ILE A 94 -1.86 -4.25 3.09
C ILE A 94 -1.90 -5.69 2.60
N PHE A 95 -3.07 -6.16 2.21
CA PHE A 95 -3.22 -7.42 1.50
C PHE A 95 -3.40 -7.16 0.00
N VAL A 96 -2.53 -7.74 -0.81
CA VAL A 96 -2.52 -7.68 -2.26
C VAL A 96 -3.05 -8.99 -2.80
N CYS A 97 -3.99 -8.93 -3.73
CA CYS A 97 -4.54 -10.08 -4.42
C CYS A 97 -4.62 -9.79 -5.91
N PHE A 98 -4.00 -10.63 -6.74
CA PHE A 98 -4.11 -10.56 -8.19
C PHE A 98 -4.79 -11.84 -8.67
N LYS A 99 -5.87 -11.69 -9.44
CA LYS A 99 -6.68 -12.79 -9.97
C LYS A 99 -6.86 -12.63 -11.47
N THR A 100 -6.65 -13.71 -12.20
CA THR A 100 -6.82 -13.74 -13.66
C THR A 100 -7.85 -14.78 -14.07
N ASP A 101 -8.49 -14.58 -15.22
CA ASP A 101 -9.46 -15.50 -15.80
C ASP A 101 -8.80 -16.53 -16.75
N VAL A 102 -9.60 -17.22 -17.56
CA VAL A 102 -9.13 -18.32 -18.42
C VAL A 102 -8.47 -17.87 -19.74
N SER A 103 -8.36 -16.57 -20.02
CA SER A 103 -7.87 -16.06 -21.31
C SER A 103 -7.26 -14.65 -21.22
N ILE A 104 -6.62 -14.21 -22.31
CA ILE A 104 -6.12 -12.84 -22.51
C ILE A 104 -5.20 -12.35 -21.38
N SER A 105 -3.90 -12.56 -21.56
CA SER A 105 -2.88 -12.02 -20.68
C SER A 105 -2.29 -10.71 -21.20
N GLY A 106 -1.63 -9.98 -20.30
CA GLY A 106 -0.72 -8.88 -20.62
C GLY A 106 0.49 -8.92 -19.69
N ALA A 107 1.36 -7.91 -19.74
CA ALA A 107 2.60 -7.90 -18.96
C ALA A 107 2.39 -7.94 -17.42
N GLY A 108 1.18 -7.67 -16.93
CA GLY A 108 0.81 -7.79 -15.52
C GLY A 108 1.19 -6.57 -14.70
N PHE A 109 1.63 -6.76 -13.46
CA PHE A 109 1.90 -5.63 -12.57
C PHE A 109 3.30 -5.65 -12.00
N TYR A 110 3.79 -4.45 -11.70
CA TYR A 110 4.97 -4.21 -10.87
C TYR A 110 4.65 -3.10 -9.88
N ALA A 111 4.92 -3.34 -8.60
CA ALA A 111 4.69 -2.38 -7.55
C ALA A 111 5.83 -2.40 -6.52
N SER A 112 6.12 -1.25 -5.96
CA SER A 112 7.06 -1.06 -4.87
C SER A 112 6.26 -0.71 -3.61
N TYR A 113 6.71 -1.12 -2.44
CA TYR A 113 6.07 -0.75 -1.19
C TYR A 113 7.10 -0.24 -0.20
N ASN A 114 6.62 0.56 0.75
CA ASN A 114 7.36 1.11 1.85
C ASN A 114 6.51 1.06 3.12
N ILE A 115 7.07 0.57 4.20
CA ILE A 115 6.47 0.55 5.53
C ILE A 115 7.16 1.65 6.31
N HIS A 116 6.42 2.69 6.63
CA HIS A 116 6.96 3.85 7.32
C HIS A 116 6.15 4.22 8.54
N GLU A 117 6.79 5.02 9.40
CA GLU A 117 6.03 5.72 10.41
C GLU A 117 4.98 6.57 9.74
N ARG A 118 3.87 6.67 10.42
CA ARG A 118 2.88 7.66 10.11
C ARG A 118 3.42 9.02 10.56
N ARG A 119 3.36 10.06 9.73
CA ARG A 119 4.25 11.22 9.85
C ARG A 119 3.73 12.31 10.80
N PHE A 120 3.43 11.84 12.01
CA PHE A 120 3.93 12.40 13.25
C PHE A 120 5.47 12.29 13.24
N GLY A 121 6.19 13.35 13.59
CA GLY A 121 7.66 13.42 13.70
C GLY A 121 8.39 13.82 12.42
N ASP A 122 7.69 14.05 11.31
CA ASP A 122 8.28 14.51 10.06
C ASP A 122 9.08 15.80 10.24
N PHE A 123 10.13 15.99 9.43
CA PHE A 123 10.88 17.24 9.45
C PHE A 123 9.99 18.34 8.93
N CYS A 124 9.95 19.44 9.66
CA CYS A 124 9.30 20.64 9.22
C CYS A 124 10.21 21.85 9.39
N ASN A 125 10.07 22.79 8.49
CA ASN A 125 10.78 24.06 8.44
C ASN A 125 9.98 24.98 7.50
N SER A 126 10.60 26.01 6.91
CA SER A 126 9.89 26.88 5.97
C SER A 126 9.37 26.17 4.72
N THR A 127 9.96 25.03 4.37
CA THR A 127 9.69 24.29 3.13
C THR A 127 8.90 23.01 3.37
N TYR A 128 9.12 22.36 4.52
CA TYR A 128 8.42 21.12 4.90
C TYR A 128 7.47 21.40 6.06
N VAL A 129 6.22 20.98 5.97
CA VAL A 129 5.20 21.24 7.00
C VAL A 129 4.57 19.91 7.40
N CYS A 130 4.07 19.88 8.63
CA CYS A 130 3.58 18.69 9.26
C CYS A 130 2.23 18.21 8.78
N GLU A 131 2.02 16.90 8.89
CA GLU A 131 0.72 16.32 8.64
C GLU A 131 -0.29 16.82 9.67
N THR A 132 -1.52 17.02 9.23
CA THR A 132 -2.60 17.63 10.02
C THR A 132 -2.90 16.81 11.28
N GLY A 133 -3.14 17.50 12.39
CA GLY A 133 -3.14 16.89 13.72
C GLY A 133 -1.77 16.93 14.37
N PHE A 134 -0.72 17.25 13.61
CA PHE A 134 0.62 17.49 14.12
C PHE A 134 1.06 18.93 13.82
N LEU A 135 1.41 19.65 14.87
CA LEU A 135 2.09 20.94 14.83
C LEU A 135 3.56 20.78 14.50
N CYS A 136 4.08 21.75 13.76
CA CYS A 136 5.51 21.91 13.56
C CYS A 136 6.12 22.61 14.79
N GLU A 137 6.57 21.84 15.77
CA GLU A 137 7.25 22.36 16.95
C GLU A 137 8.74 22.00 16.91
N ASN A 138 9.61 23.01 17.04
CA ASN A 138 11.07 22.86 16.96
C ASN A 138 11.58 22.12 15.70
N GLY A 139 10.88 22.28 14.57
CA GLY A 139 11.23 21.67 13.29
C GLY A 139 10.77 20.22 13.11
N LYS A 140 9.80 19.77 13.94
CA LYS A 140 9.16 18.47 13.77
C LYS A 140 7.65 18.49 13.95
N CYS A 141 7.01 17.52 13.32
CA CYS A 141 5.59 17.27 13.42
C CYS A 141 5.25 16.57 14.72
N GLY A 142 4.38 17.13 15.55
CA GLY A 142 3.92 16.46 16.77
C GLY A 142 2.60 17.02 17.27
N CYS A 143 1.99 16.42 18.29
CA CYS A 143 0.76 16.96 18.86
C CYS A 143 0.97 18.34 19.48
N SER A 144 -0.12 19.08 19.70
CA SER A 144 -0.05 20.28 20.54
C SER A 144 0.38 19.93 21.97
N SER A 145 0.91 20.91 22.71
CA SER A 145 1.44 20.73 24.07
C SER A 145 0.46 20.10 25.07
N ASN A 146 -0.84 20.10 24.77
CA ASN A 146 -1.91 19.62 25.65
C ASN A 146 -2.58 18.33 25.14
N GLU A 147 -2.07 17.77 24.04
CA GLU A 147 -2.56 16.55 23.41
C GLU A 147 -1.47 15.48 23.38
N TYR A 148 -1.87 14.22 23.27
CA TYR A 148 -0.97 13.08 23.05
C TYR A 148 -1.40 12.27 21.83
N PHE A 149 -0.46 11.68 21.11
CA PHE A 149 -0.76 10.91 19.88
C PHE A 149 -1.30 9.52 20.22
N ASN A 150 -2.56 9.27 19.87
CA ASN A 150 -3.19 7.98 19.90
C ASN A 150 -2.96 7.23 18.58
N GLN A 151 -2.13 6.20 18.68
CA GLN A 151 -1.72 5.38 17.54
C GLN A 151 -2.87 4.52 16.97
N THR A 152 -3.82 4.11 17.81
CA THR A 152 -5.02 3.37 17.43
C THR A 152 -5.96 4.22 16.58
N PHE A 153 -6.11 5.50 16.94
CA PHE A 153 -6.96 6.47 16.22
C PHE A 153 -6.21 7.31 15.20
N ASN A 154 -4.90 7.16 15.15
CA ASN A 154 -4.05 8.04 14.36
C ASN A 154 -4.27 9.55 14.62
N ALA A 155 -4.30 9.97 15.89
CA ALA A 155 -4.68 11.35 16.19
C ALA A 155 -4.05 11.85 17.47
N CYS A 156 -3.80 13.15 17.53
CA CYS A 156 -3.58 13.83 18.79
C CYS A 156 -4.91 13.94 19.54
N ILE A 157 -4.91 13.54 20.80
CA ILE A 157 -6.09 13.54 21.65
C ILE A 157 -5.77 14.23 22.97
N ASN A 158 -6.75 14.96 23.50
CA ASN A 158 -6.61 15.67 24.77
C ASN A 158 -6.40 14.69 25.93
N GLY A 159 -5.55 15.08 26.88
CA GLY A 159 -5.34 14.40 28.15
C GLY A 159 -6.53 14.52 29.11
#